data_AF-A0A3N5I6T5-F1
#
_entry.id   AF-A0A3N5I6T5-F1
#
_cell.length_a   1.000
_cell.length_b   1.000
_cell.length_c   1.000
_cell.angle_alpha   90.00
_cell.angle_beta   90.00
_cell.angle_gamma   90.00
#
_symmetry.space_group_name_H-M   'P 1'
#
loop_
_entity.id
_entity.type
_entity.pdbx_description
1 polymer ?
#
loop_
_entity_poly.entity_id
_entity_poly.type
_entity_poly.pdbx_seq_one_letter_code
_entity_poly.pdbx_strand_id
1 'polypeptide(L)'
;MPRVPFGLALLAVSLMYLLGLGAAPFLDPSEGFHAVAAQTIRATGDWVTLRVDTVRYFDEPPLLYWLMAFSFSLTGPTEAAARVWPALAAIGVAAVTGRIGMILGGPRVGLLSGLFVAANLGIFVFGRHVGPDLPLILFIVLACAGFIVAYRGGGRWGLALFYASLGLAAL
;
A
#
# COMPACT_ATOMS: atom_id res chain seq x y z
N MET A 1 -14.49 12.97 -27.23
CA MET A 1 -14.42 13.09 -25.76
C MET A 1 -12.97 13.26 -25.36
N PRO A 2 -12.56 14.33 -24.65
CA PRO A 2 -11.15 14.54 -24.33
C PRO A 2 -10.64 13.35 -23.52
N ARG A 3 -9.57 12.71 -24.01
CA ARG A 3 -8.91 11.58 -23.35
C ARG A 3 -8.36 12.10 -22.03
N VAL A 4 -9.00 11.75 -20.91
CA VAL A 4 -8.51 12.14 -19.59
C VAL A 4 -7.16 11.46 -19.40
N PRO A 5 -6.07 12.20 -19.10
CA PRO A 5 -4.71 11.67 -19.09
C PRO A 5 -4.44 10.90 -17.79
N PHE A 6 -5.28 9.90 -17.48
CA PHE A 6 -5.21 9.12 -16.25
C PHE A 6 -3.86 8.42 -16.09
N GLY A 7 -3.28 7.88 -17.18
CA GLY A 7 -1.96 7.26 -17.15
C GLY A 7 -0.84 8.25 -16.81
N LEU A 8 -0.91 9.49 -17.33
CA LEU A 8 0.06 10.54 -17.00
C LEU A 8 -0.07 10.98 -15.54
N ALA A 9 -1.30 11.10 -15.04
CA ALA A 9 -1.56 11.43 -13.64
C ALA A 9 -1.01 10.33 -12.71
N LEU A 10 -1.23 9.06 -13.05
CA LEU A 10 -0.70 7.94 -12.27
C LEU A 10 0.84 7.89 -12.31
N LEU A 11 1.45 8.22 -13.45
CA LEU A 11 2.91 8.34 -13.56
C LEU A 11 3.44 9.46 -12.66
N ALA A 12 2.80 10.64 -12.67
CA ALA A 12 3.19 11.75 -11.82
C ALA A 12 3.05 11.43 -10.32
N VAL A 13 1.96 10.77 -9.93
CA VAL A 13 1.77 10.27 -8.56
C VAL A 13 2.85 9.26 -8.20
N SER A 14 3.13 8.30 -9.07
CA SER A 14 4.17 7.29 -8.82
C SER A 14 5.54 7.92 -8.62
N LEU A 15 5.88 8.94 -9.43
CA LEU A 15 7.12 9.68 -9.31
C LEU A 15 7.19 10.44 -7.97
N MET A 16 6.09 11.06 -7.55
CA MET A 16 5.98 11.78 -6.28
C MET A 16 6.25 10.88 -5.07
N TYR A 17 5.70 9.65 -5.08
CA TYR A 17 5.87 8.72 -3.97
C TYR A 17 7.22 7.98 -4.00
N LEU A 18 7.73 7.59 -5.17
CA LEU A 18 8.93 6.75 -5.27
C LEU A 18 10.25 7.52 -5.33
N LEU A 19 10.26 8.78 -5.78
CA LEU A 19 11.51 9.55 -5.83
C LEU A 19 12.03 9.84 -4.41
N GLY A 20 13.33 9.58 -4.22
CA GLY A 20 14.04 9.87 -2.97
C GLY A 20 13.57 9.06 -1.77
N LEU A 21 12.93 7.89 -1.98
CA LEU A 21 12.31 7.11 -0.91
C LEU A 21 13.31 6.64 0.18
N GLY A 22 14.57 6.43 -0.20
CA GLY A 22 15.67 6.11 0.71
C GLY A 22 16.62 7.28 1.00
N ALA A 23 16.26 8.52 0.65
CA ALA A 23 17.16 9.66 0.85
C ALA A 23 17.26 10.12 2.31
N ALA A 24 16.21 9.88 3.09
CA ALA A 24 16.18 10.18 4.52
C ALA A 24 16.42 8.90 5.34
N PRO A 25 17.19 8.96 6.45
CA PRO A 25 17.30 7.85 7.38
C PRO A 25 15.94 7.56 8.05
N PHE A 26 15.86 6.49 8.85
CA PHE A 26 14.69 6.28 9.71
C PHE A 26 14.58 7.42 10.72
N LEU A 27 13.46 8.12 10.69
CA LEU A 27 13.23 9.31 11.51
C LEU A 27 12.47 8.97 12.80
N ASP A 28 11.69 7.90 12.78
CA ASP A 28 10.92 7.42 13.92
C ASP A 28 11.44 6.05 14.38
N PRO A 29 11.51 5.77 15.69
CA PRO A 29 11.93 4.46 16.18
C PRO A 29 11.04 3.31 15.69
N SER A 30 9.76 3.56 15.42
CA SER A 30 8.82 2.58 14.86
C SER A 30 9.32 1.99 13.53
N GLU A 31 9.81 2.83 12.61
CA GLU A 31 10.36 2.38 11.32
C GLU A 31 11.53 1.40 11.52
N GLY A 32 12.37 1.67 12.52
CA GLY A 32 13.47 0.81 12.91
C GLY A 32 12.99 -0.56 13.42
N PHE A 33 11.99 -0.57 14.29
CA PHE A 33 11.40 -1.83 14.79
C PHE A 33 10.82 -2.68 13.66
N HIS A 34 10.08 -2.06 12.73
CA HIS A 34 9.53 -2.76 11.57
C HIS A 34 10.63 -3.33 10.67
N ALA A 35 11.68 -2.56 10.42
CA ALA A 35 12.83 -3.01 9.64
C ALA A 35 13.57 -4.18 10.30
N VAL A 36 13.80 -4.13 11.62
CA VAL A 36 14.44 -5.23 12.37
C VAL A 36 13.58 -6.48 12.36
N ALA A 37 12.26 -6.37 12.51
CA ALA A 37 11.34 -7.50 12.42
C ALA A 37 11.40 -8.18 11.04
N ALA A 38 11.37 -7.40 9.96
CA ALA A 38 11.50 -7.91 8.60
C ALA A 38 12.89 -8.52 8.33
N GLN A 39 13.95 -7.93 8.88
CA GLN A 39 15.30 -8.48 8.79
C GLN A 39 15.41 -9.83 9.52
N THR A 40 14.71 -9.98 10.65
CA THR A 40 14.71 -11.23 11.42
C THR A 40 14.01 -12.36 10.67
N ILE A 41 12.90 -12.08 9.96
CA ILE A 41 12.28 -13.05 9.05
C ILE A 41 13.28 -13.52 8.00
N ARG A 42 13.99 -12.58 7.36
CA ARG A 42 15.00 -12.91 6.34
C ARG A 42 16.15 -13.75 6.91
N ALA A 43 16.62 -13.44 8.11
CA ALA A 43 17.76 -14.11 8.73
C ALA A 43 17.42 -15.50 9.27
N THR A 44 16.21 -15.69 9.82
CA THR A 44 15.80 -16.94 10.46
C THR A 44 15.01 -17.87 9.53
N GLY A 45 14.38 -17.32 8.49
CA GLY A 45 13.42 -18.05 7.64
C GLY A 45 12.08 -18.33 8.34
N ASP A 46 11.86 -17.80 9.54
CA ASP A 46 10.61 -17.95 10.28
C ASP A 46 9.64 -16.83 9.90
N TRP A 47 8.75 -17.12 8.96
CA TRP A 47 7.73 -16.17 8.47
C TRP A 47 6.53 -16.06 9.43
N VAL A 48 6.43 -16.91 10.44
CA VAL A 48 5.27 -16.97 11.34
C VAL A 48 5.55 -16.20 12.62
N THR A 49 6.71 -16.44 13.25
CA THR A 49 7.05 -15.80 14.52
C THR A 49 7.88 -14.56 14.30
N LEU A 50 7.21 -13.41 14.25
CA LEU A 50 7.85 -12.10 14.22
C LEU A 50 8.65 -11.88 15.52
N ARG A 51 9.89 -11.42 15.36
CA ARG A 51 10.80 -11.15 16.48
C ARG A 51 11.56 -9.85 16.27
N VAL A 52 11.76 -9.12 17.36
CA VAL A 52 12.66 -7.97 17.49
C VAL A 52 13.57 -8.26 18.67
N ASP A 53 14.90 -8.23 18.46
CA ASP A 53 15.90 -8.51 19.51
C ASP A 53 15.57 -9.76 20.35
N THR A 54 15.20 -10.86 19.69
CA THR A 54 14.78 -12.16 20.26
C THR A 54 13.41 -12.21 20.95
N VAL A 55 12.76 -11.06 21.17
CA VAL A 55 11.41 -10.97 21.75
C VAL A 55 10.36 -11.14 20.66
N ARG A 56 9.28 -11.87 20.96
CA ARG A 56 8.15 -12.03 20.03
C ARG A 56 7.41 -10.70 19.88
N TYR A 57 7.17 -10.29 18.64
CA TYR A 57 6.57 -9.01 18.30
C TYR A 57 5.27 -9.24 17.52
N PHE A 58 4.12 -9.13 18.19
CA PHE A 58 2.79 -9.44 17.62
C PHE A 58 1.81 -8.28 17.76
N ASP A 59 2.31 -7.05 17.70
CA ASP A 59 1.48 -5.86 17.86
C ASP A 59 0.69 -5.53 16.59
N GLU A 60 1.18 -5.98 15.44
CA GLU A 60 0.68 -5.62 14.12
C GLU A 60 0.56 -6.81 13.17
N PRO A 61 -0.29 -6.70 12.13
CA PRO A 61 -0.57 -7.79 11.23
C PRO A 61 0.64 -8.08 10.29
N PRO A 62 0.94 -9.36 9.97
CA PRO A 62 2.21 -9.80 9.40
C PRO A 62 2.49 -9.36 7.95
N LEU A 63 1.49 -8.92 7.19
CA LEU A 63 1.59 -8.72 5.74
C LEU A 63 2.70 -7.73 5.34
N LEU A 64 2.80 -6.59 6.02
CA LEU A 64 3.86 -5.62 5.73
C LEU A 64 5.25 -6.24 5.92
N TYR A 65 5.44 -7.00 6.99
CA TYR A 65 6.70 -7.64 7.33
C TYR A 65 7.11 -8.69 6.31
N TRP A 66 6.14 -9.47 5.79
CA TRP A 66 6.39 -10.42 4.71
C TRP A 66 6.83 -9.72 3.43
N LEU A 67 6.15 -8.63 3.07
CA LEU A 67 6.50 -7.83 1.90
C LEU A 67 7.90 -7.21 2.06
N MET A 68 8.20 -6.62 3.21
CA MET A 68 9.53 -6.07 3.51
C MET A 68 10.62 -7.13 3.53
N ALA A 69 10.37 -8.31 4.10
CA ALA A 69 11.33 -9.41 4.09
C ALA A 69 11.65 -9.84 2.64
N PHE A 70 10.65 -9.84 1.76
CA PHE A 70 10.84 -10.09 0.33
C PHE A 70 11.71 -9.02 -0.34
N SER A 71 11.44 -7.72 -0.14
CA SER A 71 12.30 -6.66 -0.73
C SER A 71 13.72 -6.69 -0.17
N PHE A 72 13.87 -6.95 1.13
CA PHE A 72 15.18 -7.11 1.78
C PHE A 72 15.95 -8.33 1.25
N SER A 73 15.27 -9.37 0.79
CA SER A 73 15.93 -10.51 0.15
C SER A 73 16.57 -10.17 -1.19
N LEU A 74 16.01 -9.19 -1.91
CA LEU A 74 16.47 -8.77 -3.24
C LEU A 74 17.56 -7.68 -3.18
N THR A 75 17.37 -6.67 -2.34
CA THR A 75 18.23 -5.47 -2.31
C THR A 75 19.04 -5.33 -1.03
N GLY A 76 18.81 -6.19 -0.03
CA GLY A 76 19.29 -5.98 1.34
C GLY A 76 18.43 -5.01 2.15
N PRO A 77 18.68 -4.90 3.47
CA PRO A 77 17.95 -4.00 4.36
C PRO A 77 18.37 -2.55 4.08
N THR A 78 17.54 -1.86 3.30
CA THR A 78 17.70 -0.42 2.99
C THR A 78 16.40 0.31 3.31
N GLU A 79 16.50 1.60 3.58
CA GLU A 79 15.36 2.48 3.87
C GLU A 79 14.37 2.51 2.70
N ALA A 80 14.89 2.51 1.47
CA ALA A 80 14.07 2.42 0.26
C ALA A 80 13.31 1.09 0.18
N ALA A 81 13.96 -0.03 0.49
CA ALA A 81 13.33 -1.34 0.45
C ALA A 81 12.27 -1.54 1.54
N ALA A 82 12.39 -0.84 2.68
CA ALA A 82 11.38 -0.84 3.74
C ALA A 82 10.15 -0.01 3.34
N ARG A 83 10.38 1.18 2.79
CA ARG A 83 9.32 2.16 2.43
C ARG A 83 8.63 1.88 1.10
N VAL A 84 9.15 0.99 0.26
CA VAL A 84 8.59 0.73 -1.09
C VAL A 84 7.15 0.23 -1.02
N TRP A 85 6.80 -0.59 -0.04
CA TRP A 85 5.45 -1.17 0.08
C TRP A 85 4.40 -0.16 0.52
N PRO A 86 4.62 0.65 1.57
CA PRO A 86 3.75 1.79 1.88
C PRO A 86 3.59 2.76 0.70
N ALA A 87 4.67 3.06 -0.03
CA ALA A 87 4.63 3.96 -1.19
C ALA A 87 3.77 3.39 -2.33
N LEU A 88 3.95 2.09 -2.65
CA LEU A 88 3.11 1.40 -3.62
C LEU A 88 1.65 1.32 -3.17
N ALA A 89 1.41 1.15 -1.87
CA ALA A 89 0.06 1.16 -1.32
C ALA A 89 -0.62 2.53 -1.48
N ALA A 90 0.09 3.64 -1.22
CA ALA A 90 -0.41 4.99 -1.46
C ALA A 90 -0.83 5.22 -2.92
N ILE A 91 0.04 4.81 -3.85
CA ILE A 91 -0.21 4.89 -5.29
C ILE A 91 -1.44 4.03 -5.65
N GLY A 92 -1.53 2.82 -5.11
CA GLY A 92 -2.67 1.93 -5.27
C GLY A 92 -3.97 2.56 -4.77
N VAL A 93 -3.97 3.16 -3.59
CA VAL A 93 -5.15 3.82 -2.99
C VAL A 93 -5.64 4.96 -3.90
N ALA A 94 -4.72 5.80 -4.40
CA ALA A 94 -5.06 6.86 -5.35
C ALA A 94 -5.61 6.30 -6.67
N ALA A 95 -4.99 5.26 -7.22
CA ALA A 95 -5.41 4.63 -8.47
C ALA A 95 -6.79 3.97 -8.37
N VAL A 96 -7.03 3.20 -7.31
CA VAL A 96 -8.30 2.51 -7.08
C VAL A 96 -9.40 3.52 -6.78
N THR A 97 -9.13 4.54 -5.97
CA THR A 97 -10.11 5.62 -5.71
C THR A 97 -10.47 6.35 -7.00
N GLY A 98 -9.47 6.68 -7.82
CA GLY A 98 -9.73 7.28 -9.12
C GLY A 98 -10.53 6.37 -10.05
N ARG A 99 -10.31 5.05 -10.00
CA ARG A 99 -11.11 4.07 -10.75
C ARG A 99 -12.56 4.01 -10.26
N ILE A 100 -12.79 4.03 -8.95
CA ILE A 100 -14.13 4.12 -8.35
C ILE A 100 -14.81 5.41 -8.83
N GLY A 101 -14.13 6.55 -8.77
CA GLY A 101 -14.68 7.83 -9.23
C GLY A 101 -15.02 7.82 -10.73
N MET A 102 -14.21 7.15 -11.57
CA MET A 102 -14.52 6.96 -12.99
C MET A 102 -15.81 6.14 -13.20
N ILE A 103 -15.99 5.09 -12.41
CA ILE A 103 -17.17 4.23 -12.46
C ILE A 103 -18.41 5.05 -12.04
N LEU A 104 -18.35 5.76 -10.91
CA LEU A 104 -19.52 6.42 -10.33
C LEU A 104 -19.89 7.76 -10.97
N GLY A 105 -18.90 8.61 -11.26
CA GLY A 105 -19.11 10.01 -11.70
C GLY A 105 -18.47 10.35 -13.05
N GLY A 106 -17.93 9.36 -13.74
CA GLY A 106 -17.29 9.54 -15.05
C GLY A 106 -15.83 10.01 -15.00
N PRO A 107 -15.20 10.20 -16.18
CA PRO A 107 -13.74 10.33 -16.29
C PRO A 107 -13.11 11.48 -15.50
N ARG A 108 -13.78 12.64 -15.45
CA ARG A 108 -13.27 13.82 -14.73
C ARG A 108 -13.28 13.62 -13.21
N VAL A 109 -14.38 13.05 -12.67
CA VAL A 109 -14.52 12.76 -11.23
C VAL A 109 -13.47 11.74 -10.79
N GLY A 110 -13.23 10.72 -11.61
CA GLY A 110 -12.19 9.74 -11.34
C GLY A 110 -10.78 10.30 -11.31
N LEU A 111 -10.41 11.15 -12.28
CA LEU A 111 -9.09 11.79 -12.26
C LEU A 111 -8.92 12.68 -11.02
N LEU A 112 -9.90 13.53 -10.73
CA LEU A 112 -9.80 14.48 -9.61
C LEU A 112 -9.77 13.76 -8.26
N SER A 113 -10.65 12.77 -8.05
CA SER A 113 -10.67 12.00 -6.80
C SER A 113 -9.34 11.29 -6.51
N GLY A 114 -8.74 10.65 -7.53
CA GLY A 114 -7.42 10.03 -7.37
C GLY A 114 -6.32 11.05 -7.05
N LEU A 115 -6.32 12.21 -7.72
CA LEU A 115 -5.36 13.29 -7.45
C LEU A 115 -5.54 13.91 -6.06
N PHE A 116 -6.78 14.12 -5.61
CA PHE A 116 -7.06 14.62 -4.26
C PHE A 116 -6.55 13.66 -3.19
N VAL A 117 -6.73 12.36 -3.38
CA VAL A 117 -6.20 11.34 -2.47
C VAL A 117 -4.67 11.33 -2.49
N ALA A 118 -4.07 11.38 -3.68
CA ALA A 118 -2.61 11.40 -3.79
C ALA A 118 -1.98 12.65 -3.17
N ALA A 119 -2.66 13.80 -3.25
CA ALA A 119 -2.22 15.08 -2.69
C ALA A 119 -2.60 15.26 -1.20
N ASN A 120 -3.35 14.32 -0.61
CA ASN A 120 -3.69 14.37 0.80
C ASN A 120 -2.42 14.24 1.64
N LEU A 121 -2.20 15.18 2.56
CA LEU A 121 -0.99 15.22 3.38
C LEU A 121 -0.79 13.94 4.20
N GLY A 122 -1.87 13.37 4.75
CA GLY A 122 -1.81 12.11 5.50
C GLY A 122 -1.32 10.97 4.62
N ILE A 123 -1.94 10.75 3.45
CA ILE A 123 -1.53 9.70 2.51
C ILE A 123 -0.09 9.91 2.06
N PHE A 124 0.33 11.15 1.84
CA PHE A 124 1.71 11.45 1.45
C PHE A 124 2.72 11.09 2.54
N VAL A 125 2.45 11.47 3.79
CA VAL A 125 3.34 11.19 4.93
C VAL A 125 3.39 9.69 5.20
N PHE A 126 2.23 9.03 5.37
CA PHE A 126 2.17 7.60 5.65
C PHE A 126 2.67 6.74 4.48
N GLY A 127 2.58 7.23 3.24
CA GLY A 127 3.13 6.54 2.07
C GLY A 127 4.65 6.59 1.97
N ARG A 128 5.30 7.46 2.73
CA ARG A 128 6.77 7.54 2.82
C ARG A 128 7.29 7.12 4.19
N HIS A 129 6.40 6.60 5.03
CA HIS A 129 6.71 6.09 6.36
C HIS A 129 6.58 4.57 6.36
N VAL A 130 7.39 3.86 7.15
CA VAL A 130 7.26 2.41 7.30
C VAL A 130 6.16 2.11 8.32
N GLY A 131 5.00 1.64 7.84
CA GLY A 131 3.88 1.23 8.70
C GLY A 131 2.81 0.45 7.92
N PRO A 132 1.95 -0.33 8.61
CA PRO A 132 0.97 -1.21 7.97
C PRO A 132 -0.29 -0.46 7.50
N ASP A 133 -0.46 0.80 7.89
CA ASP A 133 -1.68 1.57 7.67
C ASP A 133 -2.06 1.69 6.20
N LEU A 134 -1.09 2.02 5.32
CA LEU A 134 -1.40 2.20 3.90
C LEU A 134 -1.72 0.90 3.17
N PRO A 135 -0.97 -0.21 3.36
CA PRO A 135 -1.40 -1.51 2.88
C PRO A 135 -2.83 -1.87 3.33
N LEU A 136 -3.17 -1.66 4.61
CA LEU A 136 -4.51 -1.89 5.13
C LEU A 136 -5.56 -1.04 4.40
N ILE A 137 -5.31 0.27 4.28
CA ILE A 137 -6.19 1.21 3.57
C ILE A 137 -6.36 0.80 2.11
N LEU A 138 -5.30 0.33 1.44
CA LEU A 138 -5.37 -0.17 0.06
C LEU A 138 -6.35 -1.34 -0.04
N PHE A 139 -6.25 -2.34 0.84
CA PHE A 139 -7.13 -3.50 0.80
C PHE A 139 -8.57 -3.16 1.14
N ILE A 140 -8.81 -2.24 2.08
CA ILE A 140 -10.16 -1.73 2.36
C ILE A 140 -10.74 -1.01 1.12
N VAL A 141 -9.95 -0.17 0.46
CA VAL A 141 -10.38 0.55 -0.75
C VAL A 141 -10.61 -0.41 -1.93
N LEU A 142 -9.79 -1.46 -2.07
CA LEU A 142 -10.00 -2.54 -3.03
C LEU A 142 -11.27 -3.34 -2.72
N ALA A 143 -11.57 -3.59 -1.46
CA ALA A 143 -12.83 -4.22 -1.05
C ALA A 143 -14.00 -3.34 -1.50
N CYS A 144 -13.99 -2.05 -1.17
CA CYS A 144 -15.01 -1.09 -1.64
C CYS A 144 -15.14 -1.10 -3.17
N ALA A 145 -14.03 -1.13 -3.92
CA ALA A 145 -14.06 -1.24 -5.38
C ALA A 145 -14.73 -2.54 -5.86
N GLY A 146 -14.38 -3.69 -5.27
CA GLY A 146 -14.98 -4.98 -5.57
C GLY A 146 -16.49 -5.01 -5.30
N PHE A 147 -16.92 -4.43 -4.18
CA PHE A 147 -18.33 -4.28 -3.83
C PHE A 147 -19.09 -3.45 -4.87
N ILE A 148 -18.54 -2.31 -5.28
CA ILE A 148 -19.15 -1.43 -6.30
C ILE A 148 -19.27 -2.15 -7.64
N VAL A 149 -18.26 -2.92 -8.04
CA VAL A 149 -18.30 -3.73 -9.26
C VAL A 149 -19.36 -4.83 -9.16
N ALA A 150 -19.45 -5.53 -8.03
CA ALA A 150 -20.47 -6.56 -7.79
C ALA A 150 -21.88 -5.96 -7.86
N TYR A 151 -22.11 -4.83 -7.18
CA TYR A 151 -23.39 -4.14 -7.12
C TYR A 151 -23.88 -3.67 -8.49
N ARG A 152 -22.96 -3.29 -9.39
CA ARG A 152 -23.27 -2.86 -10.76
C ARG A 152 -23.42 -4.00 -11.77
N GLY A 153 -23.46 -5.26 -11.33
CA GLY A 153 -23.65 -6.42 -12.20
C GLY A 153 -22.37 -7.13 -12.60
N GLY A 154 -21.23 -6.84 -11.97
CA GLY A 154 -19.96 -7.56 -12.14
C GLY A 154 -19.95 -9.00 -11.61
N GLY A 155 -21.07 -9.45 -11.02
CA GLY A 155 -21.30 -10.83 -10.61
C GLY A 155 -20.29 -11.34 -9.58
N ARG A 156 -20.03 -12.65 -9.60
CA ARG A 156 -19.20 -13.37 -8.62
C ARG A 156 -17.75 -12.86 -8.51
N TRP A 157 -17.21 -12.24 -9.55
CA TRP A 157 -15.83 -11.73 -9.56
C TRP A 157 -15.67 -10.47 -8.71
N GLY A 158 -16.67 -9.59 -8.68
CA GLY A 158 -16.65 -8.43 -7.78
C GLY A 158 -16.71 -8.85 -6.30
N LEU A 159 -17.51 -9.87 -6.00
CA LEU A 159 -17.58 -10.46 -4.65
C LEU A 159 -16.28 -11.18 -4.26
N ALA A 160 -15.67 -11.92 -5.19
CA ALA A 160 -14.37 -12.55 -4.95
C ALA A 160 -13.30 -11.51 -4.61
N LEU A 161 -13.24 -10.40 -5.36
CA LEU A 161 -12.33 -9.29 -5.07
C LEU A 161 -12.63 -8.66 -3.70
N PHE A 162 -13.90 -8.46 -3.35
CA PHE A 162 -14.32 -7.94 -2.06
C PHE A 162 -13.83 -8.81 -0.89
N TYR A 163 -14.15 -10.10 -0.91
CA TYR A 163 -13.78 -11.02 0.17
C TYR A 163 -12.27 -11.27 0.24
N ALA A 164 -11.59 -11.42 -0.91
CA ALA A 164 -10.14 -11.58 -0.94
C ALA A 164 -9.42 -10.36 -0.37
N SER A 165 -9.89 -9.15 -0.69
CA SER A 165 -9.30 -7.92 -0.17
C SER A 165 -9.54 -7.77 1.33
N LEU A 166 -10.73 -8.13 1.84
CA LEU A 166 -10.98 -8.15 3.28
C LEU A 166 -10.12 -9.18 4.02
N GLY A 167 -9.90 -10.36 3.43
CA GLY A 167 -8.99 -11.36 3.99
C GLY A 167 -7.55 -10.85 4.08
N LEU A 168 -7.08 -10.16 3.03
CA LEU A 168 -5.75 -9.53 3.02
C LEU A 168 -5.65 -8.32 3.94
N ALA A 169 -6.75 -7.59 4.19
CA ALA A 169 -6.79 -6.49 5.15
C ALA A 169 -6.66 -6.96 6.61
N ALA A 170 -7.05 -8.21 6.90
CA ALA A 170 -6.92 -8.80 8.22
C ALA A 170 -5.53 -9.43 8.48
N LEU A 171 -4.68 -9.47 7.44
CA LEU A 171 -3.31 -9.97 7.47
C LEU A 171 -2.31 -8.82 7.50
#